data_AF-A0A350UA36-F1
#
_entry.id   AF-A0A350UA36-F1
#
_cell.length_a   1.000
_cell.length_b   1.000
_cell.length_c   1.000
_cell.angle_alpha   90.00
_cell.angle_beta   90.00
_cell.angle_gamma   90.00
#
_symmetry.space_group_name_H-M   'P 1'
#
loop_
_entity.id
_entity.type
_entity.pdbx_description
1 polymer ?
#
loop_
_entity_poly.entity_id
_entity_poly.type
_entity_poly.pdbx_seq_one_letter_code
_entity_poly.pdbx_strand_id
1 'polypeptide(L)'
;QLKQGIGLRSYGQKDPVYAYTSEGFEMFDAMVDEIREQTVRRLFTMQVNAGPLSRVQLAKPIEPKGESANTFSRSEKKVGRNDPCPCGSGKKYKACCYGKNE
;
A
#
# COMPACT_ATOMS: atom_id res chain seq x y z
N GLN A 1 -13.23 42.03 26.17
CA GLN A 1 -12.95 42.59 27.52
C GLN A 1 -11.98 43.76 27.48
N LEU A 2 -10.82 43.68 26.80
CA LEU A 2 -9.80 44.75 26.81
C LEU A 2 -10.33 46.14 26.36
N LYS A 3 -11.14 46.18 25.28
CA LYS A 3 -11.78 47.40 24.77
C LYS A 3 -12.76 48.06 25.77
N GLN A 4 -13.38 47.28 26.65
CA GLN A 4 -14.31 47.77 27.67
C GLN A 4 -13.58 48.31 28.92
N GLY A 5 -12.36 47.82 29.20
CA GLY A 5 -11.55 48.24 30.35
C GLY A 5 -10.59 49.41 30.08
N ILE A 6 -10.31 49.72 28.81
CA ILE A 6 -9.35 50.77 28.42
C ILE A 6 -9.82 52.18 28.84
N GLY A 7 -11.14 52.39 28.90
CA GLY A 7 -11.74 53.67 29.32
C GLY A 7 -11.51 54.01 30.79
N LEU A 8 -11.21 53.01 31.63
CA LEU A 8 -10.77 53.25 33.01
C LEU A 8 -9.29 53.67 33.06
N ARG A 9 -8.48 53.25 32.09
CA ARG A 9 -7.03 53.57 32.01
C ARG A 9 -6.75 54.96 31.48
N SER A 10 -7.65 55.53 30.67
CA SER A 10 -7.59 56.93 30.25
C SER A 10 -7.69 57.92 31.42
N TYR A 11 -8.26 57.52 32.56
CA TYR A 11 -8.21 58.32 33.79
C TYR A 11 -6.77 58.49 34.32
N GLY A 12 -5.85 57.59 33.96
CA GLY A 12 -4.43 57.66 34.28
C GLY A 12 -3.58 58.47 33.30
N GLN A 13 -4.20 59.34 32.48
CA GLN A 13 -3.54 60.17 31.46
C GLN A 13 -2.73 59.40 30.40
N LYS A 14 -2.94 58.08 30.28
CA LYS A 14 -2.40 57.29 29.17
C LYS A 14 -3.35 57.36 27.97
N ASP A 15 -2.78 57.46 26.77
CA ASP A 15 -3.57 57.40 25.55
C ASP A 15 -4.24 56.02 25.42
N PRO A 16 -5.58 55.94 25.44
CA PRO A 16 -6.32 54.68 25.40
C PRO A 16 -6.14 53.94 24.07
N VAL A 17 -5.92 54.65 22.95
CA VAL A 17 -5.77 54.02 21.65
C VAL A 17 -4.45 53.25 21.60
N TYR A 18 -3.36 53.89 22.04
CA TYR A 18 -2.05 53.27 22.09
C TYR A 18 -1.99 52.09 23.07
N ALA A 19 -2.62 52.22 24.26
CA ALA A 19 -2.68 51.13 25.23
C ALA A 19 -3.46 49.91 24.68
N TYR A 20 -4.56 50.14 23.97
CA TYR A 20 -5.35 49.07 23.35
C TYR A 20 -4.56 48.33 22.27
N THR A 21 -3.85 49.05 21.41
CA THR A 21 -3.11 48.45 20.30
C THR A 21 -1.88 47.69 20.78
N SER A 22 -1.13 48.25 21.72
CA SER A 22 0.07 47.60 22.28
C SER A 22 -0.27 46.35 23.09
N GLU A 23 -1.22 46.43 24.03
CA GLU A 23 -1.66 45.26 24.81
C GLU A 23 -2.38 44.23 23.95
N GLY A 24 -3.18 44.67 22.97
CA GLY A 24 -3.82 43.78 22.01
C GLY A 24 -2.81 43.03 21.15
N PHE A 25 -1.72 43.70 20.76
CA PHE A 25 -0.64 43.10 19.99
C PHE A 25 0.16 42.08 20.82
N GLU A 26 0.49 42.39 22.07
CA GLU A 26 1.19 41.47 22.98
C GLU A 26 0.38 40.16 23.21
N MET A 27 -0.93 40.28 23.43
CA MET A 27 -1.80 39.11 23.54
C MET A 27 -1.89 38.30 22.25
N PHE A 28 -1.87 38.98 21.10
CA PHE A 28 -1.91 38.33 19.80
C PHE A 28 -0.61 37.56 19.51
N ASP A 29 0.55 38.14 19.80
CA ASP A 29 1.84 37.47 19.65
C ASP A 29 1.92 36.23 20.54
N ALA A 30 1.50 36.33 21.80
CA ALA A 30 1.42 35.18 22.71
C ALA A 30 0.51 34.06 22.16
N MET A 31 -0.64 34.41 21.61
CA MET A 31 -1.55 33.45 20.97
C MET A 31 -0.92 32.80 19.74
N VAL A 32 -0.21 33.57 18.90
CA VAL A 32 0.45 33.05 17.69
C VAL A 32 1.56 32.07 18.07
N ASP A 33 2.35 32.37 19.10
CA ASP A 33 3.40 31.49 19.56
C ASP A 33 2.85 30.19 20.18
N GLU A 34 1.72 30.28 20.91
CA GLU A 34 1.02 29.10 21.38
C GLU A 34 0.52 28.22 20.22
N ILE A 35 -0.08 28.82 19.18
CA ILE A 35 -0.54 28.08 17.99
C ILE A 35 0.64 27.39 17.28
N ARG A 36 1.79 28.07 17.16
CA ARG A 36 3.01 27.48 16.58
C ARG A 36 3.50 26.28 17.39
N GLU A 37 3.55 26.39 18.71
CA GLU A 37 3.97 25.27 19.56
C GLU A 37 2.98 24.10 19.47
N GLN A 38 1.67 24.38 19.54
CA GLN A 38 0.63 23.37 19.48
C GLN A 38 0.60 22.64 18.14
N THR A 39 0.74 23.36 17.03
CA THR A 39 0.76 22.75 15.70
C THR A 39 1.94 21.81 15.53
N VAL A 40 3.14 22.24 15.93
CA VAL A 40 4.34 21.39 15.91
C VAL A 40 4.16 20.16 16.81
N ARG A 41 3.75 20.35 18.08
CA ARG A 41 3.48 19.25 19.01
C ARG A 41 2.45 18.27 18.43
N ARG A 42 1.37 18.78 17.82
CA ARG A 42 0.30 17.96 17.23
C ARG A 42 0.84 17.14 16.07
N LEU A 43 1.62 17.72 15.17
CA LEU A 43 2.23 17.00 14.04
C LEU A 43 3.13 15.86 14.52
N PHE A 44 3.97 16.10 15.53
CA PHE A 44 4.89 15.08 16.05
C PHE A 44 4.21 13.98 16.88
N THR A 45 3.06 14.27 17.48
CA THR A 45 2.30 13.29 18.30
C THR A 45 1.15 12.64 17.55
N MET A 46 0.88 13.06 16.31
CA MET A 46 -0.23 12.56 15.52
C MET A 46 0.04 11.13 15.04
N GLN A 47 -0.71 10.19 15.61
CA GLN A 47 -0.78 8.83 15.09
C GLN A 47 -1.79 8.81 13.94
N VAL A 48 -1.31 8.59 12.72
CA VAL A 48 -2.18 8.40 11.55
C VAL A 48 -2.63 6.95 11.53
N ASN A 49 -3.85 6.70 12.01
CA ASN A 49 -4.55 5.44 11.75
C ASN A 49 -5.01 5.44 10.29
N ALA A 50 -4.11 5.11 9.37
CA ALA A 50 -4.53 4.69 8.04
C ALA A 50 -5.32 3.39 8.24
N GLY A 51 -6.64 3.46 8.03
CA GLY A 51 -7.50 2.27 8.02
C GLY A 51 -6.91 1.17 7.11
N PRO A 52 -7.36 -0.09 7.25
CA PRO A 52 -6.77 -1.19 6.51
C PRO A 52 -6.69 -0.84 5.02
N LEU A 53 -5.46 -0.81 4.50
CA LEU A 53 -5.18 -0.58 3.08
C LEU A 53 -5.81 -1.74 2.31
N SER A 54 -7.08 -1.60 1.91
CA SER A 54 -7.68 -2.53 0.98
C SER A 54 -6.96 -2.33 -0.34
N ARG A 55 -6.20 -3.34 -0.78
CA ARG A 55 -5.72 -3.40 -2.15
C ARG A 55 -6.96 -3.50 -3.02
N VAL A 56 -7.42 -2.36 -3.52
CA VAL A 56 -8.44 -2.31 -4.56
C VAL A 56 -7.83 -3.01 -5.76
N GLN A 57 -8.32 -4.21 -6.09
CA GLN A 57 -7.90 -4.89 -7.32
C GLN A 57 -8.52 -4.11 -8.49
N LEU A 58 -7.74 -3.25 -9.14
CA LEU A 58 -8.21 -2.42 -10.25
C LEU A 58 -8.52 -3.22 -11.53
N ALA A 59 -8.16 -4.51 -11.57
CA ALA A 59 -8.47 -5.39 -12.68
C ALA A 59 -9.01 -6.72 -12.16
N LYS A 60 -10.18 -7.12 -12.66
CA LYS A 60 -10.58 -8.53 -12.59
C LYS A 60 -9.59 -9.32 -13.45
N PRO A 61 -9.04 -10.44 -12.96
CA PRO A 61 -8.22 -11.30 -13.79
C PRO A 61 -9.03 -11.69 -15.02
N ILE A 62 -8.44 -11.50 -16.20
CA ILE A 62 -9.02 -12.03 -17.44
C ILE A 62 -8.88 -13.54 -17.32
N GLU A 63 -9.97 -14.22 -16.99
CA GLU A 63 -10.00 -15.67 -17.09
C GLU A 63 -9.78 -16.03 -18.56
N PRO A 64 -8.72 -16.81 -18.90
CA PRO A 64 -8.59 -17.29 -20.26
C PRO A 64 -9.76 -18.23 -20.49
N LYS A 65 -10.75 -17.77 -21.26
CA LYS A 65 -11.80 -18.62 -21.83
C LYS A 65 -11.14 -19.45 -22.93
N GLY A 66 -10.24 -20.33 -22.51
CA GLY A 66 -9.63 -21.33 -23.36
C GLY A 66 -10.72 -22.31 -23.73
N GLU A 67 -11.25 -22.17 -24.94
CA GLU A 67 -11.84 -23.30 -25.63
C GLU A 67 -10.84 -24.44 -25.54
N SER A 68 -11.26 -25.53 -24.88
CA SER A 68 -10.44 -26.68 -24.60
C SER A 68 -9.92 -27.28 -25.91
N ALA A 69 -8.70 -26.92 -26.27
CA ALA A 69 -7.95 -27.65 -27.27
C ALA A 69 -7.76 -29.08 -26.72
N ASN A 70 -8.57 -30.01 -27.22
CA ASN A 70 -8.47 -31.43 -26.90
C ASN A 70 -7.10 -31.95 -27.34
N THR A 71 -6.12 -31.94 -26.45
CA THR A 71 -4.90 -32.72 -26.62
C THR A 71 -5.25 -34.18 -26.36
N PHE A 72 -5.32 -34.98 -27.43
CA PHE A 72 -5.53 -36.44 -27.31
C PHE A 72 -4.43 -37.06 -26.43
N SER A 73 -4.79 -37.52 -25.22
CA SER A 73 -3.88 -38.29 -24.38
C SER A 73 -3.88 -39.75 -24.86
N ARG A 74 -2.72 -40.26 -25.28
CA ARG A 74 -2.55 -41.69 -25.61
C ARG A 74 -2.59 -42.51 -24.32
N SER A 75 -3.58 -43.38 -24.18
CA SER A 75 -3.81 -44.24 -23.02
C SER A 75 -2.86 -45.45 -22.92
N GLU A 76 -2.01 -45.68 -23.92
CA GLU A 76 -1.03 -46.76 -23.92
C GLU A 76 0.32 -46.34 -23.31
N LYS A 77 0.86 -47.17 -22.42
CA LYS A 77 2.22 -47.00 -21.88
C LYS A 77 3.24 -47.15 -23.02
N LYS A 78 4.05 -46.10 -23.25
CA LYS A 78 5.21 -46.19 -24.14
C LYS A 78 6.21 -47.18 -23.55
N VAL A 79 6.61 -48.18 -24.33
CA VAL A 79 7.64 -49.16 -23.93
C VAL A 79 8.98 -48.44 -23.75
N GLY A 80 9.54 -48.53 -22.54
CA GLY A 80 10.82 -47.94 -22.20
C GLY A 80 12.00 -48.70 -22.79
N ARG A 81 13.14 -48.02 -22.95
CA ARG A 81 14.35 -48.57 -23.59
C ARG A 81 14.87 -49.87 -22.96
N ASN A 82 14.66 -50.09 -21.65
CA ASN A 82 15.10 -51.30 -20.95
C ASN A 82 13.98 -52.33 -20.68
N ASP A 83 12.73 -52.04 -21.06
CA ASP A 83 11.58 -52.91 -20.81
C ASP A 83 11.64 -54.18 -21.68
N PRO A 84 10.96 -55.28 -21.29
CA PRO A 84 10.86 -56.46 -22.14
C PRO A 84 10.28 -56.09 -23.51
N CYS A 85 10.94 -56.52 -24.57
CA CYS A 85 10.57 -56.11 -25.91
C CYS A 85 9.24 -56.76 -26.35
N PRO A 86 8.28 -56.00 -26.89
CA PRO A 86 7.00 -56.53 -27.37
C PRO A 86 7.13 -57.48 -28.58
N CYS A 87 8.34 -57.58 -29.16
CA CYS A 87 8.69 -58.54 -30.23
C CYS A 87 8.66 -60.02 -29.78
N GLY A 88 8.46 -60.30 -28.48
CA GLY A 88 8.44 -61.67 -27.93
C GLY A 88 9.83 -62.33 -27.78
N SER A 89 10.92 -61.63 -28.10
CA SER A 89 12.27 -62.20 -28.09
C SER A 89 12.90 -62.46 -26.71
N GLY A 90 12.21 -62.10 -25.63
CA GLY A 90 12.74 -62.18 -24.26
C GLY A 90 13.88 -61.20 -23.92
N LYS A 91 14.36 -60.39 -24.88
CA LYS A 91 15.44 -59.40 -24.70
C LYS A 91 14.86 -58.01 -24.37
N LYS A 92 15.65 -57.15 -23.70
CA LYS A 92 15.29 -55.75 -23.44
C LYS A 92 15.05 -54.99 -24.76
N TYR A 93 14.13 -54.03 -24.78
CA TYR A 93 13.71 -53.28 -25.98
C TYR A 93 14.90 -52.68 -26.74
N LYS A 94 15.89 -52.13 -26.01
CA LYS A 94 17.15 -51.61 -26.57
C LYS A 94 17.97 -52.61 -27.37
N ALA A 95 17.90 -53.89 -27.00
CA ALA A 95 18.68 -54.97 -27.57
C ALA A 95 17.89 -55.80 -28.59
N CYS A 96 16.56 -55.67 -28.67
CA CYS A 96 15.73 -56.32 -29.72
C CYS A 96 15.38 -55.34 -30.86
N CYS A 97 14.66 -54.25 -30.59
CA CYS A 97 13.99 -53.46 -31.63
C CYS A 97 14.38 -51.98 -31.69
N TYR A 98 15.02 -51.42 -30.66
CA TYR A 98 15.35 -49.99 -30.59
C TYR A 98 16.52 -49.54 -31.50
N GLY A 99 17.01 -50.40 -32.39
CA GLY A 99 18.18 -50.10 -33.23
C GLY A 99 18.50 -51.15 -34.28
N LYS A 100 17.51 -51.91 -34.77
CA LYS A 100 17.68 -52.91 -35.84
C LYS A 100 17.44 -52.34 -37.25
N ASN A 101 17.59 -51.04 -37.42
CA ASN A 101 17.59 -50.40 -38.73
C ASN A 101 18.96 -49.77 -38.94
N GLU A 102 19.93 -50.61 -39.26
CA GLU A 102 21.05 -50.27 -40.14
C GLU A 102 21.04 -51.32 -41.26
#